data_AF-A0A2N2KHI6-F1
#
_entry.id   AF-A0A2N2KHI6-F1
#
_cell.length_a   1.000
_cell.length_b   1.000
_cell.length_c   1.000
_cell.angle_alpha   90.00
_cell.angle_beta   90.00
_cell.angle_gamma   90.00
#
_symmetry.space_group_name_H-M   'P 1'
#
loop_
_entity.id
_entity.type
_entity.pdbx_description
1 polymer ?
#
loop_
_entity_poly.entity_id
_entity_poly.type
_entity_poly.pdbx_seq_one_letter_code
_entity_poly.pdbx_strand_id
1 'polypeptide(L)' 'MKTRISATVDKETEEIIEEFLKKGKYRNKSHVIEDAIKLLKEKNE' A
#
# COMPACT_ATOMS: atom_id res chain seq x y z
N MET A 1 -10.23 11.38 -8.94
CA MET A 1 -11.31 10.61 -8.28
C MET A 1 -10.69 9.33 -7.74
N LYS A 2 -11.00 8.92 -6.51
CA LYS A 2 -10.52 7.64 -5.95
C LYS A 2 -11.61 6.59 -6.04
N THR A 3 -11.26 5.38 -6.44
CA THR A 3 -12.17 4.23 -6.51
C THR A 3 -11.85 3.28 -5.36
N ARG A 4 -12.89 2.72 -4.73
CA ARG A 4 -12.71 1.72 -3.68
C ARG A 4 -12.42 0.37 -4.32
N ILE A 5 -11.35 -0.27 -3.88
CA ILE A 5 -11.01 -1.66 -4.22
C ILE A 5 -11.19 -2.53 -2.98
N SER A 6 -11.72 -3.73 -3.17
CA SER A 6 -11.75 -4.77 -2.15
C SER A 6 -10.62 -5.75 -2.46
N ALA A 7 -9.70 -5.92 -1.52
CA ALA A 7 -8.58 -6.85 -1.67
C ALA A 7 -8.37 -7.61 -0.36
N THR A 8 -8.15 -8.92 -0.48
CA THR A 8 -7.69 -9.75 0.62
C THR A 8 -6.17 -9.84 0.52
N VAL A 9 -5.49 -9.60 1.63
CA VAL A 9 -4.02 -9.69 1.72
C VAL A 9 -3.66 -10.68 2.82
N ASP A 10 -2.47 -11.26 2.69
CA ASP A 10 -1.93 -12.14 3.71
C ASP A 10 -1.49 -11.35 4.95
N LYS A 11 -1.38 -12.04 6.08
CA LYS A 11 -1.06 -11.41 7.37
C LYS A 11 0.28 -10.67 7.34
N GLU A 12 1.29 -11.27 6.69
CA GLU A 12 2.61 -10.65 6.52
C GLU A 12 2.51 -9.31 5.75
N THR A 13 1.66 -9.25 4.72
CA THR A 13 1.44 -8.01 3.96
C THR A 13 0.76 -6.95 4.83
N GLU A 14 -0.20 -7.35 5.66
CA GLU A 14 -0.84 -6.43 6.60
C GLU A 14 0.17 -5.84 7.60
N GLU A 15 1.04 -6.68 8.19
CA GLU A 15 2.06 -6.22 9.13
C GLU A 15 3.04 -5.22 8.50
N ILE A 16 3.45 -5.48 7.24
CA ILE A 16 4.29 -4.54 6.47
C ILE A 16 3.58 -3.20 6.28
N ILE A 17 2.29 -3.21 5.91
CA ILE A 17 1.51 -1.98 5.74
C ILE A 17 1.43 -1.21 7.06
N GLU A 18 1.22 -1.89 8.18
CA GLU A 18 1.17 -1.26 9.51
C GLU A 18 2.51 -0.66 9.93
N GLU A 19 3.63 -1.33 9.65
CA GLU A 19 4.97 -0.78 9.87
C GLU A 19 5.20 0.51 9.09
N PHE A 20 4.78 0.57 7.83
CA PHE A 20 4.88 1.78 7.01
C PHE A 20 4.00 2.92 7.51
N LEU A 21 2.84 2.60 8.08
CA LEU A 21 1.98 3.59 8.72
C LEU A 21 2.59 4.14 10.02
N LYS A 22 3.18 3.27 10.85
CA LYS A 22 3.85 3.66 12.10
C LYS A 22 5.04 4.58 11.87
N LYS A 23 5.77 4.40 10.76
CA LYS A 23 6.89 5.27 10.36
C LYS A 23 6.45 6.69 9.94
N GLY A 24 5.15 6.99 9.95
CA GLY A 24 4.61 8.33 9.69
C GLY A 24 4.68 8.80 8.24
N LYS A 25 5.16 7.92 7.32
CA LYS A 25 5.35 8.25 5.91
C LYS A 25 4.03 8.22 5.12
N TYR A 26 3.01 7.50 5.60
CA TYR A 26 1.76 7.29 4.88
C TYR A 26 0.53 7.68 5.72
N ARG A 27 -0.48 8.26 5.07
CA ARG A 27 -1.69 8.78 5.72
C ARG A 27 -2.70 7.69 6.10
N ASN A 28 -2.74 6.60 5.34
CA ASN A 28 -3.66 5.46 5.52
C ASN A 28 -3.20 4.26 4.68
N LYS A 29 -3.80 3.08 4.92
CA LYS A 29 -3.50 1.83 4.19
C LYS A 29 -3.60 2.02 2.66
N SER A 30 -4.60 2.78 2.19
CA SER A 30 -4.77 3.05 0.76
C SER A 30 -3.58 3.82 0.15
N HIS A 31 -2.99 4.77 0.87
CA HIS A 31 -1.83 5.52 0.40
C HIS A 31 -0.60 4.62 0.23
N VAL A 32 -0.41 3.66 1.15
CA VAL A 32 0.67 2.65 1.04
C VAL A 32 0.48 1.80 -0.22
N ILE A 33 -0.75 1.31 -0.44
CA ILE A 33 -1.07 0.47 -1.60
C ILE A 33 -0.90 1.24 -2.92
N GLU A 34 -1.35 2.49 -2.98
CA GLU A 34 -1.18 3.34 -4.18
C GLU A 34 0.30 3.55 -4.53
N ASP A 35 1.15 3.81 -3.52
CA ASP A 35 2.59 4.02 -3.70
C ASP A 35 3.30 2.72 -4.13
N ALA A 36 2.94 1.59 -3.51
CA ALA A 36 3.46 0.28 -3.87
C ALA A 36 3.12 -0.10 -5.32
N ILE A 37 1.90 0.17 -5.79
CA ILE A 37 1.49 -0.08 -7.19
C ILE A 37 2.29 0.79 -8.16
N LYS A 38 2.55 2.06 -7.83
CA LYS A 38 3.39 2.95 -8.66
C LYS A 38 4.81 2.41 -8.78
N LEU A 39 5.43 2.04 -7.66
CA LEU A 39 6.78 1.46 -7.63
C LEU A 39 6.84 0.14 -8.40
N LEU A 40 5.80 -0.69 -8.31
CA LEU A 40 5.71 -1.93 -9.09
C LEU A 40 5.66 -1.62 -10.59
N LYS A 41 4.86 -0.63 -11.01
CA LYS A 41 4.79 -0.18 -12.40
C LYS A 41 6.16 0.30 -12.89
N GLU A 42 6.83 1.19 -12.14
CA GLU A 42 8.17 1.70 -12.47
C GLU A 42 9.25 0.61 -12.56
N LYS A 43 9.09 -0.51 -11.85
CA LYS A 43 10.03 -1.65 -11.94
C LYS A 43 9.78 -2.56 -13.16
N ASN A 44 8.60 -2.51 -13.76
CA ASN A 44 8.20 -3.38 -14.87
C ASN A 44 8.14 -2.64 -16.22
N GLU A 45 8.42 -1.34 -16.24
CA GLU A 45 8.68 -0.53 -17.44
C GLU A 45 10.18 -0.26 -17.57
#